data_AF-A0A957YS07-F1
#
_entry.id   AF-A0A957YS07-F1
#
_cell.length_a   1.000
_cell.length_b   1.000
_cell.length_c   1.000
_cell.angle_alpha   90.00
_cell.angle_beta   90.00
_cell.angle_gamma   90.00
#
_symmetry.space_group_name_H-M   'P 1'
#
loop_
_entity.id
_entity.type
_entity.pdbx_description
1 polymer ?
#
loop_
_entity_poly.entity_id
_entity_poly.type
_entity_poly.pdbx_seq_one_letter_code
_entity_poly.pdbx_strand_id
1 'polypeptide(L)'
;LILSNSPIVLYPIAYISALGTLSLLLIVFGLLWIIIMRQDNSFEHPRQLWLAFTAGLTLALLLILTIDLFRLQFTGTWGGFPGLSG
;
A
#
# COMPACT_ATOMS: atom_id res chain seq x y z
N LEU A 1 -7.17 -7.08 -25.58
CA LEU A 1 -6.85 -6.23 -24.42
C LEU A 1 -5.33 -6.09 -24.21
N ILE A 2 -4.54 -7.17 -24.24
CA ILE A 2 -3.06 -7.09 -24.38
C ILE A 2 -2.62 -6.60 -25.77
N LEU A 3 -3.49 -6.74 -26.78
CA LEU A 3 -3.18 -6.41 -28.17
C LEU A 3 -3.35 -4.93 -28.56
N SER A 4 -3.93 -4.08 -27.70
CA SER A 4 -4.24 -2.69 -28.08
C SER A 4 -3.10 -1.70 -27.84
N ASN A 5 -2.08 -2.06 -27.05
CA ASN A 5 -0.87 -1.28 -26.71
C ASN A 5 -1.05 0.25 -26.62
N SER A 6 -2.25 0.72 -26.26
CA SER A 6 -2.59 2.13 -26.20
C SER A 6 -2.21 2.57 -24.80
N PRO A 7 -1.10 3.33 -24.64
CA PRO A 7 -0.56 3.65 -23.32
C PRO A 7 -1.56 4.45 -22.48
N ILE A 8 -2.45 5.20 -23.15
CA ILE A 8 -3.48 6.04 -22.56
C ILE A 8 -4.47 5.28 -21.67
N VAL A 9 -4.77 4.02 -21.96
CA VAL A 9 -5.74 3.23 -21.18
C VAL A 9 -5.04 2.46 -20.06
N LEU A 10 -3.82 2.00 -20.30
CA LEU A 10 -3.08 1.17 -19.35
C LEU A 10 -2.58 1.97 -18.14
N TYR A 11 -2.08 3.19 -18.33
CA TYR A 11 -1.58 4.02 -17.22
C TYR A 11 -2.65 4.34 -16.18
N PRO A 12 -3.84 4.85 -16.54
CA PRO A 12 -4.89 5.15 -15.56
C PRO A 12 -5.32 3.92 -14.77
N ILE A 13 -5.48 2.78 -15.45
CA ILE A 13 -5.89 1.53 -14.81
C ILE A 13 -4.80 1.03 -13.84
N ALA A 14 -3.53 1.15 -14.21
CA ALA A 14 -2.41 0.79 -13.34
C ALA A 14 -2.38 1.64 -12.06
N TYR A 15 -2.56 2.96 -12.17
CA TYR A 15 -2.63 3.84 -11.00
C TYR A 15 -3.84 3.52 -10.11
N ILE A 16 -5.02 3.32 -10.69
CA ILE A 16 -6.23 2.96 -9.94
C ILE A 16 -6.04 1.63 -9.21
N SER A 17 -5.43 0.64 -9.87
CA SER A 17 -5.16 -0.67 -9.26
C SER A 17 -4.16 -0.56 -8.09
N ALA A 18 -3.07 0.18 -8.28
CA ALA A 18 -2.08 0.41 -7.23
C ALA A 18 -2.68 1.17 -6.05
N LEU A 19 -3.43 2.24 -6.31
CA LEU A 19 -4.13 3.01 -5.28
C LEU A 19 -5.20 2.19 -4.57
N GLY A 20 -5.94 1.33 -5.29
CA GLY A 20 -6.93 0.43 -4.70
C GLY A 20 -6.28 -0.56 -3.73
N THR A 21 -5.15 -1.15 -4.12
CA THR A 21 -4.38 -2.06 -3.26
C THR A 21 -3.86 -1.35 -2.01
N LEU A 22 -3.28 -0.16 -2.17
CA LEU A 22 -2.78 0.64 -1.05
C LEU A 22 -3.92 1.07 -0.11
N SER A 23 -5.06 1.47 -0.66
CA SER A 23 -6.25 1.84 0.11
C SER A 23 -6.76 0.66 0.94
N LEU A 24 -6.78 -0.54 0.36
CA LEU A 24 -7.21 -1.75 1.05
C LEU A 24 -6.27 -2.08 2.22
N LEU A 25 -4.95 -2.06 1.99
CA LEU A 25 -3.95 -2.26 3.05
C LEU A 25 -4.09 -1.22 4.16
N LEU A 26 -4.28 0.04 3.80
CA LEU A 26 -4.43 1.13 4.76
C LEU A 26 -5.67 0.92 5.65
N ILE A 27 -6.81 0.53 5.08
CA ILE A 27 -8.04 0.27 5.84
C ILE A 27 -7.82 -0.93 6.76
N VAL A 28 -7.27 -2.03 6.24
CA VAL A 28 -7.03 -3.25 7.02
C VAL A 28 -6.08 -2.97 8.19
N PHE A 29 -4.94 -2.31 7.94
CA PHE A 29 -3.99 -1.99 9.01
C PHE A 29 -4.50 -0.92 9.96
N GLY A 30 -5.27 0.06 9.49
CA GLY A 30 -5.94 1.02 10.35
C GLY A 30 -6.93 0.33 11.30
N LEU A 31 -7.71 -0.63 10.81
CA LEU A 31 -8.60 -1.45 11.64
C LEU A 31 -7.83 -2.33 12.62
N LEU A 32 -6.77 -3.01 12.16
CA LEU A 32 -5.90 -3.80 13.03
C LEU A 32 -5.32 -2.94 14.16
N TRP A 33 -4.87 -1.73 13.84
CA TRP A 33 -4.38 -0.78 14.83
C TRP A 33 -5.45 -0.44 15.87
N ILE A 34 -6.67 -0.12 15.43
CA ILE A 34 -7.80 0.19 16.33
C ILE A 34 -8.10 -0.99 17.26
N ILE A 35 -8.12 -2.21 16.75
CA ILE A 35 -8.38 -3.44 17.52
C ILE A 35 -7.27 -3.68 18.54
N ILE A 36 -6.00 -3.57 18.13
CA ILE A 36 -4.84 -3.77 19.02
C ILE A 36 -4.83 -2.75 20.15
N MET A 37 -5.14 -1.49 19.82
CA MET A 37 -5.19 -0.40 20.78
C MET A 37 -6.49 -0.35 21.58
N ARG A 38 -7.44 -1.26 21.30
CA ARG A 38 -8.77 -1.38 21.92
C ARG A 38 -9.57 -0.07 21.89
N GLN A 39 -9.49 0.66 20.77
CA GLN A 39 -10.16 1.97 20.56
C GLN A 39 -11.52 1.84 19.85
N ASP A 40 -12.03 0.63 19.69
CA ASP A 40 -13.17 0.20 18.88
C ASP A 40 -14.51 0.89 19.21
N ASN A 41 -14.62 1.61 20.33
CA ASN A 41 -15.79 2.42 20.66
C ASN A 41 -15.44 3.75 21.36
N SER A 42 -14.21 4.24 21.17
CA SER A 42 -13.74 5.47 21.84
C SER A 42 -13.81 6.71 20.95
N PHE A 43 -14.19 6.55 19.67
CA PHE A 43 -14.15 7.62 18.69
C PHE A 43 -15.47 8.41 18.66
N GLU A 44 -15.49 9.56 19.32
CA GLU A 44 -16.62 10.50 19.32
C GLU A 44 -16.66 11.35 18.03
N HIS A 45 -15.51 11.51 17.37
CA HIS A 45 -15.35 12.37 16.20
C HIS A 45 -14.54 11.71 15.08
N PRO A 46 -14.92 11.89 13.80
CA PRO A 46 -14.21 11.30 12.67
C PRO A 46 -12.76 11.80 12.53
N ARG A 47 -12.44 12.98 13.11
CA ARG A 47 -11.07 13.51 13.11
C ARG A 47 -10.10 12.69 13.96
N GLN A 48 -10.59 11.92 14.92
CA GLN A 48 -9.77 11.06 15.78
C GLN A 48 -9.26 9.82 15.03
N LEU A 49 -9.92 9.41 13.93
CA LEU A 49 -9.45 8.34 13.07
C LEU A 49 -8.15 8.70 12.33
N TRP A 50 -7.74 9.97 12.29
CA TRP A 50 -6.51 10.37 11.60
C TRP A 50 -5.28 9.64 12.15
N LEU A 51 -5.25 9.35 13.46
CA LEU A 51 -4.14 8.62 14.09
C LEU A 51 -4.13 7.15 13.66
N ALA A 52 -5.28 6.50 13.59
CA ALA A 52 -5.40 5.14 13.06
C ALA A 52 -5.08 5.09 11.56
N PHE A 53 -5.45 6.13 10.80
CA PHE A 53 -5.14 6.25 9.38
C PHE A 53 -3.63 6.39 9.14
N THR A 54 -2.94 7.26 9.88
CA THR A 54 -1.48 7.42 9.76
C THR A 54 -0.76 6.15 10.21
N ALA A 55 -1.20 5.52 11.30
CA ALA A 55 -0.66 4.23 11.73
C ALA A 55 -0.86 3.15 10.65
N GLY A 56 -2.08 3.02 10.11
CA GLY A 56 -2.40 2.09 9.03
C GLY A 56 -1.57 2.32 7.77
N LEU A 57 -1.36 3.59 7.38
CA LEU A 57 -0.49 3.98 6.26
C LEU A 57 0.96 3.57 6.51
N THR A 58 1.50 3.85 7.71
CA THR A 58 2.89 3.49 8.03
C THR A 58 3.11 1.97 8.01
N LEU A 59 2.16 1.20 8.56
CA LEU A 59 2.20 -0.26 8.54
C LEU A 59 2.08 -0.82 7.12
N ALA A 60 1.18 -0.26 6.30
CA ALA A 60 1.05 -0.64 4.89
C ALA A 60 2.35 -0.41 4.12
N LEU A 61 2.97 0.76 4.27
CA LEU A 61 4.24 1.08 3.63
C LEU A 61 5.38 0.18 4.12
N LEU A 62 5.43 -0.12 5.43
CA LEU A 62 6.43 -1.01 6.00
C LEU A 62 6.28 -2.44 5.46
N LEU A 63 5.05 -2.94 5.35
CA LEU A 63 4.79 -4.25 4.74
C LEU A 63 5.25 -4.28 3.27
N ILE A 64 4.84 -3.29 2.48
CA ILE A 64 5.20 -3.19 1.05
C ILE A 64 6.73 -3.15 0.92
N LEU A 65 7.39 -2.30 1.70
CA LEU A 65 8.86 -2.19 1.72
C LEU A 65 9.52 -3.52 2.11
N THR A 66 8.99 -4.21 3.11
CA THR A 66 9.54 -5.51 3.55
C THR A 66 9.45 -6.54 2.43
N ILE A 67 8.29 -6.62 1.76
CA ILE A 67 8.10 -7.52 0.62
C ILE A 67 9.02 -7.14 -0.54
N ASP A 68 9.16 -5.84 -0.83
CA ASP A 68 10.03 -5.35 -1.89
C ASP A 68 11.52 -5.62 -1.61
N LEU A 69 11.98 -5.44 -0.37
CA LEU A 69 13.34 -5.77 0.05
C LEU A 69 13.59 -7.27 0.01
N PHE A 70 12.65 -8.06 0.52
CA PHE A 70 12.73 -9.52 0.45
C PHE A 70 12.87 -9.95 -1.01
N ARG A 71 11.98 -9.47 -1.89
CA ARG A 71 12.05 -9.72 -3.34
C ARG A 71 13.41 -9.31 -3.91
N LEU A 72 13.91 -8.10 -3.59
CA LEU A 72 15.19 -7.60 -4.07
C LEU A 72 16.35 -8.51 -3.68
N GLN A 73 16.35 -9.05 -2.45
CA GLN A 73 17.37 -10.00 -2.00
C GLN A 73 17.36 -11.30 -2.82
N PHE A 74 16.18 -11.79 -3.25
CA PHE A 74 16.09 -13.01 -4.07
C PHE A 74 16.33 -12.78 -5.56
N THR A 75 15.81 -11.69 -6.13
CA THR A 75 15.84 -11.46 -7.58
C THR A 75 16.97 -10.56 -8.04
N GLY A 76 17.67 -9.88 -7.13
CA GLY A 76 18.77 -8.95 -7.43
C GLY A 76 18.36 -7.75 -8.29
N THR A 77 17.05 -7.55 -8.48
CA THR A 77 16.49 -6.59 -9.44
C THR A 77 15.30 -5.85 -8.83
N TRP A 78 15.23 -4.56 -9.09
CA TRP A 78 14.07 -3.74 -8.72
C TRP A 78 13.29 -3.33 -9.96
N GLY A 79 12.07 -3.88 -10.12
CA GLY A 79 11.23 -3.70 -11.31
C GLY A 79 10.80 -2.27 -11.65
N GLY A 80 11.16 -1.27 -10.85
CA GLY A 80 10.92 0.16 -11.13
C GLY A 80 12.18 1.00 -11.38
N PHE A 81 13.38 0.44 -11.16
CA PHE A 81 14.66 1.14 -11.31
C PHE A 81 15.60 0.32 -12.20
N PRO A 82 15.55 0.48 -13.53
CA PRO A 82 16.51 -0.14 -14.44
C PRO A 82 17.88 0.51 -14.23
N GLY A 83 18.69 -0.06 -13.34
CA GLY A 83 20.00 0.48 -12.96
C GLY A 83 20.47 0.05 -11.57
N LEU A 84 19.56 -0.41 -10.71
CA LEU A 84 19.90 -1.12 -9.47
C LEU A 84 19.92 -2.64 -9.78
N SER A 85 20.87 -3.05 -10.62
CA SER A 85 21.25 -4.45 -10.80
C SER A 85 22.44 -4.72 -9.89
N GLY A 86 22.30 -5.71 -8.99
CA GLY A 86 23.44 -6.26 -8.25
C GLY A 86 24.44 -6.95 -9.17
#